data_AF-A0A9D9UHL8-F1
#
_entry.id   AF-A0A9D9UHL8-F1
#
_cell.length_a   1.000
_cell.length_b   1.000
_cell.length_c   1.000
_cell.angle_alpha   90.00
_cell.angle_beta   90.00
_cell.angle_gamma   90.00
#
_symmetry.space_group_name_H-M   'P 1'
#
loop_
_entity.id
_entity.type
_entity.pdbx_description
1 polymer ?
#
loop_
_entity_poly.entity_id
_entity_poly.type
_entity_poly.pdbx_seq_one_letter_code
_entity_poly.pdbx_strand_id
1 'polypeptide(L)'
;MMLKIGLIVIVFIFQFSCKTDQINKLRINSTFSAKETDQIIEMLHRFDSEICINEQKEIDAIEDCYASFFKRIKKEIDYGKLDIGISEVQHDFIISALDKSLRKEFWAEGKVVLNRVIKAAIPPKTYPDTIKVINIGKGMFLDFLKNDVSEVSSKVKDYYEHYMKMGVTPTIEADIITNYEEYDISDERIRLFIAVHYLTKNSNILYSNLSYEKSWDNFKRETKNNKETKNKN
;
A
#
# COMPACT_ATOMS: atom_id res chain seq x y z
N MET A 1 60.01 -36.82 -11.24
CA MET A 1 59.35 -35.49 -11.32
C MET A 1 58.26 -35.61 -12.37
N MET A 2 57.06 -35.06 -12.19
CA MET A 2 55.84 -35.27 -13.01
C MET A 2 54.96 -36.46 -12.59
N LEU A 3 54.26 -36.35 -11.46
CA LEU A 3 52.98 -37.01 -11.20
C LEU A 3 52.51 -36.50 -9.83
N LYS A 4 51.63 -35.49 -9.77
CA LYS A 4 50.83 -35.10 -8.56
C LYS A 4 50.05 -33.77 -8.70
N ILE A 5 50.20 -33.03 -9.81
CA ILE A 5 49.52 -31.73 -9.99
C ILE A 5 48.17 -31.85 -10.73
N GLY A 6 47.83 -33.02 -11.28
CA GLY A 6 46.61 -33.21 -12.09
C GLY A 6 45.30 -33.41 -11.33
N LEU A 7 45.31 -33.60 -10.01
CA LEU A 7 44.10 -34.00 -9.27
C LEU A 7 43.39 -32.86 -8.50
N ILE A 8 43.99 -31.67 -8.43
CA ILE A 8 43.43 -30.55 -7.62
C ILE A 8 42.47 -29.66 -8.44
N VAL A 9 42.53 -29.71 -9.78
CA VAL A 9 41.70 -28.83 -10.64
C VAL A 9 40.28 -29.36 -10.86
N ILE A 10 40.03 -30.66 -10.65
CA ILE A 10 38.71 -31.28 -10.92
C ILE A 10 37.69 -31.04 -9.78
N VAL A 11 38.14 -30.68 -8.57
CA VAL A 11 37.24 -30.42 -7.42
C VAL A 11 36.66 -28.98 -7.45
N PHE A 12 37.19 -28.08 -8.27
CA PHE A 12 36.73 -26.69 -8.32
C PHE A 12 35.52 -26.44 -9.26
N ILE A 13 35.10 -27.43 -10.06
CA ILE A 13 34.06 -27.25 -11.09
C ILE A 13 32.64 -27.60 -10.57
N PHE A 14 32.50 -28.22 -9.40
CA PHE A 14 31.19 -28.58 -8.82
C PHE A 14 30.59 -27.56 -7.85
N GLN A 15 31.19 -26.38 -7.72
CA GLN A 15 30.59 -25.25 -6.96
C GLN A 15 29.68 -24.37 -7.85
N PHE A 16 29.20 -24.87 -8.99
CA PHE A 16 27.97 -24.34 -9.60
C PHE A 16 26.80 -24.67 -8.66
N SER A 17 26.72 -23.87 -7.62
CA SER A 17 25.58 -23.68 -6.76
C SER A 17 24.38 -23.47 -7.68
N CYS A 18 23.59 -24.52 -7.87
CA CYS A 18 22.19 -24.35 -8.19
C CYS A 18 21.64 -23.51 -7.04
N LYS A 19 21.66 -22.19 -7.18
CA LYS A 19 20.65 -21.36 -6.55
C LYS A 19 19.35 -21.90 -7.12
N THR A 20 18.71 -22.81 -6.38
CA THR A 20 17.32 -23.15 -6.62
C THR A 20 16.64 -21.80 -6.64
N ASP A 21 16.22 -21.34 -7.81
CA ASP A 21 15.40 -20.14 -7.92
C ASP A 21 14.27 -20.38 -6.94
N GLN A 22 14.29 -19.62 -5.85
CA GLN A 22 13.27 -19.69 -4.84
C GLN A 22 12.02 -19.29 -5.61
N ILE A 23 11.17 -20.28 -5.91
CA ILE A 23 10.01 -20.06 -6.75
C ILE A 23 9.19 -19.02 -6.01
N ASN A 24 9.11 -17.81 -6.59
CA ASN A 24 8.34 -16.72 -6.03
C ASN A 24 6.92 -17.25 -5.78
N LYS A 25 6.45 -17.22 -4.54
CA LYS A 25 5.19 -17.89 -4.18
C LYS A 25 3.99 -17.25 -4.87
N LEU A 26 4.09 -15.99 -5.32
CA LEU A 26 3.09 -15.37 -6.18
C LEU A 26 2.97 -16.06 -7.53
N ARG A 27 4.00 -16.76 -8.04
CA ARG A 27 3.90 -17.52 -9.31
C ARG A 27 3.14 -18.84 -9.17
N ILE A 28 2.89 -19.29 -7.93
CA ILE A 28 2.08 -20.46 -7.61
C ILE A 28 0.73 -19.98 -7.07
N ASN A 29 0.06 -19.09 -7.80
CA ASN A 29 -1.27 -18.61 -7.46
C ASN A 29 -2.31 -19.15 -8.46
N SER A 30 -3.54 -19.30 -8.01
CA SER A 30 -4.67 -19.80 -8.80
C SER A 30 -5.54 -18.70 -9.41
N THR A 31 -5.31 -17.45 -9.02
CA THR A 31 -6.23 -16.33 -9.29
C THR A 31 -5.84 -15.51 -10.51
N PHE A 32 -4.56 -15.20 -10.68
CA PHE A 32 -4.01 -14.34 -11.72
C PHE A 32 -3.36 -15.13 -12.84
N SER A 33 -3.48 -14.63 -14.08
CA SER A 33 -2.69 -15.14 -15.20
C SER A 33 -1.20 -14.86 -14.99
N ALA A 34 -0.34 -15.55 -15.76
CA ALA A 34 1.11 -15.33 -15.69
C ALA A 34 1.50 -13.87 -15.95
N LYS A 35 0.87 -13.22 -16.95
CA LYS A 35 1.13 -11.81 -17.29
C LYS A 35 0.68 -10.85 -16.18
N GLU A 36 -0.47 -11.10 -15.56
CA GLU A 36 -0.94 -10.29 -14.43
C GLU A 36 -0.02 -10.49 -13.21
N THR A 37 0.41 -11.72 -12.98
CA THR A 37 1.36 -12.07 -11.92
C THR A 37 2.69 -11.33 -12.08
N ASP A 38 3.23 -11.22 -13.31
CA ASP A 38 4.45 -10.45 -13.57
C ASP A 38 4.29 -8.96 -13.22
N GLN A 39 3.17 -8.35 -13.58
CA GLN A 39 2.86 -6.95 -13.24
C GLN A 39 2.70 -6.76 -11.73
N ILE A 40 2.08 -7.72 -11.04
CA ILE A 40 1.92 -7.71 -9.58
C ILE A 40 3.26 -7.83 -8.87
N ILE A 41 4.14 -8.71 -9.35
CA ILE A 41 5.51 -8.85 -8.82
C ILE A 41 6.27 -7.53 -9.02
N GLU A 42 6.16 -6.90 -10.18
CA GLU A 42 6.78 -5.59 -10.44
C GLU A 42 6.23 -4.50 -9.51
N MET A 43 4.90 -4.41 -9.34
CA MET A 43 4.28 -3.48 -8.39
C MET A 43 4.80 -3.71 -6.97
N LEU A 44 4.88 -4.97 -6.53
CA LEU A 44 5.35 -5.33 -5.21
C LEU A 44 6.82 -4.93 -5.01
N HIS A 45 7.70 -5.22 -5.98
CA HIS A 45 9.11 -4.82 -5.91
C HIS A 45 9.28 -3.31 -5.85
N ARG A 46 8.47 -2.54 -6.60
CA ARG A 46 8.47 -1.07 -6.50
C ARG A 46 8.05 -0.62 -5.10
N PHE A 47 6.99 -1.21 -4.54
CA PHE A 47 6.54 -0.89 -3.18
C PHE A 47 7.60 -1.23 -2.12
N ASP A 48 8.18 -2.44 -2.18
CA ASP A 48 9.25 -2.92 -1.31
C ASP A 48 10.45 -1.96 -1.35
N SER A 49 10.85 -1.53 -2.54
CA SER A 49 11.93 -0.55 -2.73
C SER A 49 11.62 0.79 -2.08
N GLU A 50 10.42 1.35 -2.28
CA GLU A 50 10.06 2.63 -1.67
C GLU A 50 10.01 2.55 -0.14
N ILE A 51 9.54 1.44 0.43
CA ILE A 51 9.63 1.21 1.87
C ILE A 51 11.09 1.21 2.32
N CYS A 52 11.96 0.39 1.72
CA CYS A 52 13.36 0.31 2.14
C CYS A 52 14.10 1.65 2.04
N ILE A 53 13.86 2.42 0.97
CA ILE A 53 14.42 3.77 0.79
C ILE A 53 13.98 4.70 1.93
N ASN A 54 12.67 4.74 2.21
CA ASN A 54 12.11 5.60 3.26
C ASN A 54 12.60 5.22 4.67
N GLU A 55 12.81 3.93 4.90
CA GLU A 55 13.31 3.40 6.17
C GLU A 55 14.85 3.42 6.28
N GLN A 56 15.55 3.89 5.23
CA GLN A 56 17.01 3.94 5.14
C GLN A 56 17.64 2.55 5.40
N LYS A 57 17.08 1.54 4.75
CA LYS A 57 17.49 0.13 4.83
C LYS A 57 17.92 -0.39 3.47
N GLU A 58 18.76 -1.42 3.49
CA GLU A 58 19.15 -2.17 2.29
C GLU A 58 17.99 -3.05 1.83
N ILE A 59 17.77 -3.11 0.52
CA ILE A 59 16.67 -3.90 -0.09
C ILE A 59 16.81 -5.40 0.17
N ASP A 60 18.05 -5.89 0.31
CA ASP A 60 18.35 -7.29 0.61
C ASP A 60 17.94 -7.69 2.05
N ALA A 61 17.59 -6.72 2.90
CA ALA A 61 17.09 -6.92 4.25
C ALA A 61 15.61 -6.51 4.34
N ILE A 62 14.77 -7.11 3.49
CA ILE A 62 13.36 -6.72 3.34
C ILE A 62 12.57 -6.81 4.66
N GLU A 63 12.85 -7.80 5.50
CA GLU A 63 12.24 -7.96 6.82
C GLU A 63 12.55 -6.76 7.73
N ASP A 64 13.78 -6.23 7.68
CA ASP A 64 14.18 -5.05 8.43
C ASP A 64 13.49 -3.78 7.92
N CYS A 65 13.28 -3.67 6.60
CA CYS A 65 12.52 -2.57 6.01
C CYS A 65 11.08 -2.56 6.54
N TYR A 66 10.38 -3.69 6.49
CA TYR A 66 9.00 -3.78 6.98
C TYR A 66 8.91 -3.60 8.50
N ALA A 67 9.84 -4.16 9.27
CA ALA A 67 9.87 -3.97 10.71
C ALA A 67 10.07 -2.49 11.11
N SER A 68 10.95 -1.77 10.41
CA SER A 68 11.14 -0.32 10.60
C SER A 68 9.88 0.46 10.23
N PHE A 69 9.30 0.15 9.06
CA PHE A 69 8.07 0.75 8.55
C PHE A 69 6.92 0.64 9.55
N PHE A 70 6.61 -0.56 10.04
CA PHE A 70 5.52 -0.76 10.99
C PHE A 70 5.77 -0.07 12.33
N LYS A 71 7.01 -0.08 12.84
CA LYS A 71 7.39 0.67 14.05
C LYS A 71 7.16 2.17 13.88
N ARG A 72 7.52 2.74 12.74
CA ARG A 72 7.28 4.15 12.42
C ARG A 72 5.79 4.46 12.32
N ILE A 73 5.02 3.66 11.56
CA ILE A 73 3.57 3.85 11.40
C ILE A 73 2.85 3.80 12.76
N LYS A 74 3.19 2.84 13.61
CA LYS A 74 2.64 2.73 14.96
C LYS A 74 2.87 4.00 15.77
N LYS A 75 4.10 4.53 15.73
CA LYS A 75 4.45 5.78 16.42
C LYS A 75 3.69 7.00 15.88
N GLU A 76 3.52 7.12 14.56
CA GLU A 76 2.75 8.22 13.97
C GLU A 76 1.28 8.20 14.43
N ILE A 77 0.69 6.99 14.52
CA ILE A 77 -0.69 6.82 14.98
C ILE A 77 -0.85 7.23 16.44
N ASP A 78 0.13 6.97 17.29
CA ASP A 78 0.15 7.45 18.68
C ASP A 78 0.10 8.99 18.75
N TYR A 79 0.59 9.69 17.72
CA TYR A 79 0.47 11.15 17.55
C TYR A 79 -0.77 11.60 16.78
N GLY A 80 -1.69 10.68 16.47
CA GLY A 80 -2.92 10.95 15.73
C GLY A 80 -2.70 11.24 14.25
N LYS A 81 -1.59 10.73 13.67
CA LYS A 81 -1.26 10.88 12.26
C LYS A 81 -1.05 9.51 11.62
N LEU A 82 -1.40 9.39 10.34
CA LEU A 82 -1.01 8.25 9.52
C LEU A 82 -0.20 8.79 8.35
N ASP A 83 1.11 8.59 8.38
CA ASP A 83 2.01 8.92 7.28
C ASP A 83 2.70 7.67 6.77
N ILE A 84 2.33 7.26 5.55
CA ILE A 84 2.85 6.05 4.91
C ILE A 84 4.29 6.29 4.42
N GLY A 85 4.69 7.54 4.23
CA GLY A 85 5.99 7.92 3.67
C GLY A 85 6.07 7.80 2.15
N ILE A 86 4.97 7.48 1.47
CA ILE A 86 4.91 7.35 0.01
C ILE A 86 4.28 8.62 -0.56
N SER A 87 5.09 9.44 -1.25
CA SER A 87 4.61 10.63 -1.97
C SER A 87 3.67 10.28 -3.13
N GLU A 88 2.96 11.27 -3.68
CA GLU A 88 2.09 11.09 -4.86
C GLU A 88 2.88 10.52 -6.06
N VAL A 89 4.09 11.03 -6.31
CA VAL A 89 4.95 10.56 -7.42
C VAL A 89 5.36 9.10 -7.22
N GLN A 90 5.77 8.72 -6.02
CA GLN A 90 6.11 7.32 -5.68
C GLN A 90 4.88 6.41 -5.77
N HIS A 91 3.73 6.88 -5.30
CA HIS A 91 2.47 6.14 -5.39
C HIS A 91 2.11 5.84 -6.84
N ASP A 92 2.13 6.86 -7.71
CA ASP A 92 1.85 6.72 -9.14
C ASP A 92 2.88 5.81 -9.82
N PHE A 93 4.15 5.91 -9.45
CA PHE A 93 5.20 5.03 -9.93
C PHE A 93 4.90 3.56 -9.56
N ILE A 94 4.54 3.26 -8.31
CA ILE A 94 4.21 1.90 -7.88
C ILE A 94 3.01 1.35 -8.66
N ILE A 95 1.88 2.06 -8.68
CA ILE A 95 0.64 1.58 -9.31
C ILE A 95 0.75 1.50 -10.84
N SER A 96 1.66 2.25 -11.45
CA SER A 96 1.86 2.22 -12.91
C SER A 96 2.41 0.90 -13.45
N ALA A 97 2.94 0.03 -12.58
CA ALA A 97 3.35 -1.33 -12.94
C ALA A 97 2.16 -2.20 -13.38
N LEU A 98 0.96 -1.89 -12.89
CA LEU A 98 -0.26 -2.58 -13.27
C LEU A 98 -0.92 -1.85 -14.44
N ASP A 99 -1.40 -2.58 -15.44
CA ASP A 99 -2.23 -2.01 -16.49
C ASP A 99 -3.59 -1.53 -15.95
N LYS A 100 -4.28 -0.71 -16.74
CA LYS A 100 -5.55 -0.10 -16.32
C LYS A 100 -6.65 -1.14 -16.02
N SER A 101 -6.62 -2.31 -16.66
CA SER A 101 -7.61 -3.36 -16.41
C SER A 101 -7.33 -3.99 -15.06
N LEU A 102 -6.10 -4.43 -14.84
CA LEU A 102 -5.68 -5.08 -13.60
C LEU A 102 -5.82 -4.14 -12.39
N ARG A 103 -5.49 -2.85 -12.51
CA ARG A 103 -5.72 -1.88 -11.43
C ARG A 103 -7.17 -1.83 -10.94
N LYS A 104 -8.16 -2.01 -11.83
CA LYS A 104 -9.58 -1.99 -11.45
C LYS A 104 -10.01 -3.25 -10.69
N GLU A 105 -9.27 -4.34 -10.82
CA GLU A 105 -9.50 -5.57 -10.06
C GLU A 105 -9.03 -5.43 -8.60
N PHE A 106 -8.04 -4.55 -8.35
CA PHE A 106 -7.51 -4.26 -7.02
C PHE A 106 -8.29 -3.17 -6.29
N TRP A 107 -8.73 -2.13 -7.02
CA TRP A 107 -9.32 -0.95 -6.41
C TRP A 107 -10.63 -0.53 -7.05
N ALA A 108 -11.59 -0.18 -6.20
CA ALA A 108 -12.86 0.44 -6.57
C ALA A 108 -12.88 1.91 -6.14
N GLU A 109 -13.21 2.79 -7.08
CA GLU A 109 -13.42 4.20 -6.79
C GLU A 109 -14.83 4.43 -6.24
N GLY A 110 -14.92 5.24 -5.19
CA GLY A 110 -16.17 5.65 -4.58
C GLY A 110 -16.19 7.14 -4.26
N LYS A 111 -17.31 7.58 -3.70
CA LYS A 111 -17.49 8.93 -3.19
C LYS A 111 -18.14 8.87 -1.82
N VAL A 112 -17.66 9.68 -0.88
CA VAL A 112 -18.32 9.88 0.41
C VAL A 112 -18.59 11.36 0.62
N VAL A 113 -19.71 11.67 1.26
CA VAL A 113 -20.07 13.03 1.63
C VAL A 113 -19.62 13.29 3.06
N LEU A 114 -18.70 14.22 3.24
CA LEU A 114 -18.24 14.69 4.54
C LEU A 114 -18.86 16.04 4.84
N ASN A 115 -19.32 16.24 6.07
CA ASN A 115 -19.77 17.54 6.55
C ASN A 115 -18.55 18.29 7.13
N ARG A 116 -17.93 19.14 6.33
CA ARG A 116 -16.76 19.93 6.74
C ARG A 116 -17.19 21.18 7.50
N VAL A 117 -16.43 21.54 8.54
CA VAL A 117 -16.69 22.71 9.38
C VAL A 117 -15.63 23.79 9.13
N ILE A 118 -16.06 24.96 8.68
CA ILE A 118 -15.19 26.15 8.55
C ILE A 118 -15.18 26.88 9.89
N LYS A 119 -14.20 26.59 10.75
CA LYS A 119 -14.07 27.25 12.06
C LYS A 119 -13.80 28.76 11.97
N ALA A 120 -13.27 29.24 10.83
CA ALA A 120 -13.00 30.65 10.59
C ALA A 120 -14.26 31.47 10.25
N ALA A 121 -15.39 30.83 9.94
CA ALA A 121 -16.67 31.50 9.78
C ALA A 121 -17.29 31.77 11.16
N ILE A 122 -18.00 32.90 11.33
CA ILE A 122 -18.73 33.24 12.55
C ILE A 122 -20.21 33.47 12.17
N PRO A 123 -21.14 32.58 12.56
CA PRO A 123 -20.90 31.31 13.27
C PRO A 123 -20.18 30.26 12.37
N PRO A 124 -19.57 29.21 12.95
CA PRO A 124 -18.99 28.12 12.18
C PRO A 124 -20.03 27.56 11.20
N LYS A 125 -19.65 27.44 9.93
CA LYS A 125 -20.53 26.95 8.86
C LYS A 125 -20.13 25.53 8.49
N THR A 126 -21.12 24.64 8.46
CA THR A 126 -20.98 23.29 7.93
C THR A 126 -21.41 23.26 6.47
N TYR A 127 -20.66 22.55 5.64
CA TYR A 127 -21.04 22.33 4.24
C TYR A 127 -20.75 20.87 3.85
N PRO A 128 -21.62 20.27 3.01
CA PRO A 128 -21.35 18.96 2.45
C PRO A 128 -20.22 19.08 1.43
N ASP A 129 -19.20 18.22 1.57
CA ASP A 129 -18.11 18.07 0.62
C ASP A 129 -18.06 16.62 0.15
N THR A 130 -18.05 16.40 -1.16
CA THR A 130 -17.99 15.06 -1.72
C THR A 130 -16.54 14.74 -2.05
N ILE A 131 -15.93 13.84 -1.28
CA ILE A 131 -14.56 13.41 -1.50
C ILE A 131 -14.53 12.09 -2.26
N LYS A 132 -13.52 11.95 -3.13
CA LYS A 132 -13.21 10.67 -3.77
C LYS A 132 -12.56 9.77 -2.72
N VAL A 133 -12.97 8.50 -2.71
CA VAL A 133 -12.35 7.46 -1.89
C VAL A 133 -11.97 6.27 -2.76
N ILE A 134 -10.93 5.57 -2.36
CA ILE A 134 -10.52 4.30 -2.93
C ILE A 134 -10.75 3.21 -1.89
N ASN A 135 -11.43 2.16 -2.30
CA ASN A 135 -11.58 0.94 -1.53
C ASN A 135 -10.93 -0.22 -2.27
N ILE A 136 -10.65 -1.30 -1.56
CA ILE A 136 -10.26 -2.55 -2.19
C ILE A 136 -11.45 -3.06 -3.03
N GLY A 137 -11.21 -3.36 -4.31
CA GLY A 137 -12.22 -3.89 -5.21
C GLY A 137 -12.69 -5.27 -4.75
N LYS A 138 -13.94 -5.64 -5.06
CA LYS A 138 -14.44 -7.01 -4.86
C LYS A 138 -14.00 -7.97 -5.99
N GLY A 139 -12.91 -7.64 -6.68
CA GLY A 139 -12.40 -8.36 -7.83
C GLY A 139 -11.32 -9.36 -7.43
N MET A 140 -10.43 -9.64 -8.39
CA MET A 140 -9.41 -10.69 -8.28
C MET A 140 -8.54 -10.60 -7.04
N PHE A 141 -8.25 -9.41 -6.51
CA PHE A 141 -7.42 -9.30 -5.31
C PHE A 141 -8.07 -9.95 -4.07
N LEU A 142 -9.38 -9.81 -3.87
CA LEU A 142 -10.05 -10.49 -2.75
C LEU A 142 -10.15 -11.99 -2.96
N ASP A 143 -10.32 -12.44 -4.21
CA ASP A 143 -10.28 -13.86 -4.54
C ASP A 143 -8.89 -14.45 -4.26
N PHE A 144 -7.83 -13.71 -4.58
CA PHE A 144 -6.46 -14.07 -4.23
C PHE A 144 -6.27 -14.17 -2.71
N LEU A 145 -6.73 -13.19 -1.93
CA LEU A 145 -6.65 -13.27 -0.46
C LEU A 145 -7.37 -14.51 0.08
N LYS A 146 -8.56 -14.80 -0.45
CA LYS A 146 -9.38 -15.95 -0.04
C LYS A 146 -8.74 -17.29 -0.42
N ASN A 147 -8.29 -17.44 -1.66
CA ASN A 147 -7.94 -18.73 -2.23
C ASN A 147 -6.45 -19.05 -2.06
N ASP A 148 -5.58 -18.04 -2.13
CA ASP A 148 -4.12 -18.26 -2.22
C ASP A 148 -3.36 -17.87 -0.94
N VAL A 149 -3.93 -16.99 -0.11
CA VAL A 149 -3.25 -16.46 1.10
C VAL A 149 -3.89 -16.93 2.40
N SER A 150 -5.22 -17.01 2.45
CA SER A 150 -5.95 -17.43 3.66
C SER A 150 -5.66 -18.88 4.09
N GLU A 151 -5.15 -19.72 3.17
CA GLU A 151 -4.73 -21.09 3.48
C GLU A 151 -3.44 -21.15 4.31
N VAL A 152 -2.59 -20.12 4.19
CA VAL A 152 -1.27 -20.06 4.83
C VAL A 152 -1.17 -19.00 5.93
N SER A 153 -2.16 -18.11 6.05
CA SER A 153 -2.19 -17.06 7.07
C SER A 153 -3.59 -16.85 7.63
N SER A 154 -3.77 -17.19 8.92
CA SER A 154 -5.01 -16.94 9.65
C SER A 154 -5.33 -15.44 9.76
N LYS A 155 -4.32 -14.58 9.90
CA LYS A 155 -4.50 -13.12 9.93
C LYS A 155 -5.09 -12.58 8.64
N VAL A 156 -4.60 -13.05 7.49
CA VAL A 156 -5.17 -12.63 6.18
C VAL A 156 -6.56 -13.20 5.98
N LYS A 157 -6.83 -14.41 6.48
CA LYS A 157 -8.18 -14.98 6.49
C LYS A 157 -9.15 -14.12 7.29
N ASP A 158 -8.79 -13.77 8.53
CA ASP A 158 -9.59 -12.89 9.39
C ASP A 158 -9.81 -11.52 8.73
N TYR A 159 -8.76 -11.01 8.06
CA TYR A 159 -8.85 -9.79 7.27
C TYR A 159 -9.92 -9.87 6.18
N TYR A 160 -9.84 -10.91 5.35
CA TYR A 160 -10.78 -11.15 4.25
C TYR A 160 -12.22 -11.29 4.77
N GLU A 161 -12.45 -12.12 5.78
CA GLU A 161 -13.78 -12.36 6.34
C GLU A 161 -14.40 -11.09 6.94
N HIS A 162 -13.60 -10.28 7.62
CA HIS A 162 -14.02 -8.99 8.15
C HIS A 162 -14.33 -8.02 7.02
N TYR A 163 -13.46 -7.92 6.01
CA TYR A 163 -13.65 -7.05 4.85
C TYR A 163 -14.95 -7.38 4.11
N MET A 164 -15.28 -8.66 3.93
CA MET A 164 -16.52 -9.07 3.28
C MET A 164 -17.79 -8.67 4.05
N LYS A 165 -17.70 -8.52 5.38
CA LYS A 165 -18.82 -8.12 6.23
C LYS A 165 -18.95 -6.60 6.37
N MET A 166 -17.84 -5.89 6.54
CA MET A 166 -17.83 -4.49 6.98
C MET A 166 -16.89 -3.58 6.18
N GLY A 167 -16.10 -4.12 5.24
CA GLY A 167 -15.00 -3.39 4.59
C GLY A 167 -13.80 -3.20 5.51
N VAL A 168 -12.90 -2.27 5.17
CA VAL A 168 -11.78 -1.90 6.06
C VAL A 168 -12.30 -1.01 7.18
N THR A 169 -12.23 -1.49 8.42
CA THR A 169 -12.56 -0.75 9.64
C THR A 169 -11.30 -0.25 10.36
N PRO A 170 -11.41 0.70 11.31
CA PRO A 170 -10.28 1.09 12.16
C PRO A 170 -9.69 -0.09 12.96
N THR A 171 -10.53 -1.05 13.35
CA THR A 171 -10.09 -2.22 14.13
C THR A 171 -9.15 -3.12 13.34
N ILE A 172 -9.47 -3.40 12.08
CA ILE A 172 -8.63 -4.27 11.24
C ILE A 172 -7.34 -3.57 10.80
N GLU A 173 -7.38 -2.24 10.64
CA GLU A 173 -6.19 -1.43 10.42
C GLU A 173 -5.27 -1.46 11.64
N ALA A 174 -5.84 -1.29 12.84
CA ALA A 174 -5.09 -1.40 14.09
C ALA A 174 -4.46 -2.79 14.26
N ASP A 175 -5.15 -3.87 13.89
CA ASP A 175 -4.59 -5.24 13.95
C ASP A 175 -3.33 -5.38 13.09
N ILE A 176 -3.36 -4.93 11.83
CA ILE A 176 -2.17 -4.98 10.93
C ILE A 176 -0.98 -4.24 11.56
N ILE A 177 -1.23 -3.07 12.14
CA ILE A 177 -0.17 -2.20 12.69
C ILE A 177 0.36 -2.71 14.03
N THR A 178 -0.51 -3.24 14.88
CA THR A 178 -0.13 -3.65 16.24
C THR A 178 0.44 -5.06 16.27
N ASN A 179 -0.03 -5.92 15.38
CA ASN A 179 0.33 -7.34 15.29
C ASN A 179 1.14 -7.64 14.01
N TYR A 180 1.89 -6.67 13.49
CA TYR A 180 2.68 -6.83 12.26
C TYR A 180 3.67 -8.00 12.32
N GLU A 181 4.13 -8.37 13.52
CA GLU A 181 5.05 -9.49 13.76
C GLU A 181 4.39 -10.87 13.51
N GLU A 182 3.06 -10.93 13.47
CA GLU A 182 2.30 -12.15 13.14
C GLU A 182 2.16 -12.38 11.62
N TYR A 183 2.62 -11.43 10.80
CA TYR A 183 2.63 -11.55 9.35
C TYR A 183 3.99 -12.05 8.87
N ASP A 184 4.01 -13.17 8.15
CA ASP A 184 5.24 -13.72 7.56
C ASP A 184 5.67 -12.85 6.37
N ILE A 185 6.47 -11.82 6.64
CA ILE A 185 7.00 -10.90 5.61
C ILE A 185 7.92 -11.61 4.62
N SER A 186 8.45 -12.79 4.93
CA SER A 186 9.24 -13.55 3.95
C SER A 186 8.37 -14.06 2.78
N ASP A 187 7.06 -14.20 2.99
CA ASP A 187 6.09 -14.60 1.97
C ASP A 187 5.62 -13.41 1.13
N GLU A 188 5.89 -13.45 -0.18
CA GLU A 188 5.56 -12.33 -1.09
C GLU A 188 4.05 -12.10 -1.20
N ARG A 189 3.23 -13.12 -0.91
CA ARG A 189 1.77 -12.99 -0.88
C ARG A 189 1.30 -12.12 0.28
N ILE A 190 1.97 -12.24 1.42
CA ILE A 190 1.71 -11.42 2.60
C ILE A 190 2.19 -9.99 2.37
N ARG A 191 3.38 -9.81 1.78
CA ARG A 191 3.86 -8.48 1.37
C ARG A 191 2.93 -7.81 0.37
N LEU A 192 2.41 -8.55 -0.62
CA LEU A 192 1.40 -8.04 -1.55
C LEU A 192 0.12 -7.58 -0.85
N PHE A 193 -0.37 -8.37 0.13
CA PHE A 193 -1.51 -7.98 0.94
C PHE A 193 -1.27 -6.63 1.65
N ILE A 194 -0.10 -6.48 2.28
CA ILE A 194 0.30 -5.25 2.98
C ILE A 194 0.41 -4.09 1.98
N ALA A 195 1.06 -4.30 0.84
CA ALA A 195 1.24 -3.30 -0.21
C ALA A 195 -0.10 -2.74 -0.69
N VAL A 196 -1.05 -3.60 -1.04
CA VAL A 196 -2.38 -3.18 -1.49
C VAL A 196 -3.14 -2.45 -0.38
N HIS A 197 -3.05 -2.91 0.87
CA HIS A 197 -3.68 -2.24 2.00
C HIS A 197 -3.17 -0.81 2.16
N TYR A 198 -1.85 -0.61 2.23
CA TYR A 198 -1.28 0.72 2.45
C TYR A 198 -1.35 1.62 1.21
N LEU A 199 -1.23 1.09 -0.01
CA LEU A 199 -1.50 1.88 -1.21
C LEU A 199 -2.95 2.40 -1.22
N THR A 200 -3.93 1.57 -0.84
CA THR A 200 -5.33 2.00 -0.70
C THR A 200 -5.45 3.16 0.30
N LYS A 201 -4.77 3.07 1.44
CA LYS A 201 -4.77 4.13 2.46
C LYS A 201 -4.09 5.40 1.94
N ASN A 202 -2.97 5.27 1.24
CA ASN A 202 -2.23 6.39 0.69
C ASN A 202 -3.07 7.17 -0.33
N SER A 203 -3.78 6.47 -1.24
CA SER A 203 -4.68 7.14 -2.19
C SER A 203 -5.75 7.98 -1.48
N ASN A 204 -6.31 7.46 -0.38
CA ASN A 204 -7.30 8.20 0.41
C ASN A 204 -6.72 9.42 1.12
N ILE A 205 -5.49 9.31 1.66
CA ILE A 205 -4.76 10.45 2.24
C ILE A 205 -4.54 11.53 1.18
N LEU A 206 -4.00 11.15 0.02
CA LEU A 206 -3.75 12.06 -1.11
C LEU A 206 -5.03 12.77 -1.57
N TYR A 207 -6.14 12.04 -1.75
CA TYR A 207 -7.42 12.65 -2.13
C TYR A 207 -7.99 13.57 -1.05
N SER A 208 -7.80 13.24 0.23
CA SER A 208 -8.27 14.09 1.32
C SER A 208 -7.52 15.43 1.37
N ASN A 209 -6.20 15.42 1.11
CA ASN A 209 -5.35 16.60 1.05
C ASN A 209 -5.75 17.50 -0.14
N LEU A 210 -5.89 16.92 -1.34
CA LEU A 210 -6.32 17.65 -2.54
C LEU A 210 -7.72 18.27 -2.39
N SER A 211 -8.64 17.57 -1.72
CA SER A 211 -9.97 18.10 -1.42
C SER A 211 -9.89 19.28 -0.45
N TYR A 212 -9.09 19.18 0.62
CA TYR A 212 -8.93 20.25 1.60
C TYR A 212 -8.35 21.53 0.98
N GLU A 213 -7.33 21.41 0.13
CA GLU A 213 -6.73 22.55 -0.58
C GLU A 213 -7.76 23.28 -1.45
N LYS A 214 -8.54 22.53 -2.23
CA LYS A 214 -9.62 23.10 -3.08
C LYS A 214 -10.68 23.80 -2.25
N SER A 215 -11.10 23.22 -1.13
CA SER A 215 -12.08 23.84 -0.23
C SER A 215 -11.56 25.15 0.35
N TRP A 216 -10.27 25.20 0.73
CA TRP A 216 -9.65 26.40 1.28
C TRP A 216 -9.54 27.53 0.26
N ASP A 217 -9.18 27.22 -0.97
CA ASP A 217 -9.11 28.21 -2.05
C ASP A 217 -10.49 28.75 -2.43
N ASN A 218 -11.53 27.91 -2.40
CA ASN A 218 -12.91 28.36 -2.57
C ASN A 218 -13.33 29.37 -1.49
N PHE A 219 -13.04 29.06 -0.21
CA PHE A 219 -13.33 29.96 0.90
C PHE A 219 -12.61 31.31 0.76
N LYS A 220 -11.33 31.32 0.37
CA LYS A 220 -10.58 32.56 0.09
C LYS A 220 -11.23 33.41 -1.00
N ARG A 221 -11.69 32.79 -2.09
CA ARG A 221 -12.38 33.50 -3.18
C ARG A 221 -13.71 34.12 -2.72
N GLU A 222 -14.53 33.38 -1.98
CA GLU A 222 -15.81 33.88 -1.45
C GLU A 222 -15.62 35.06 -0.49
N THR A 223 -14.65 34.95 0.43
CA THR A 223 -14.36 36.05 1.37
C THR A 223 -13.83 37.30 0.67
N LYS A 224 -13.04 37.16 -0.40
CA LYS A 224 -12.58 38.29 -1.21
C LYS A 224 -13.74 38.99 -1.91
N ASN A 225 -14.61 38.23 -2.59
CA ASN A 225 -15.76 38.78 -3.31
C ASN A 225 -16.72 39.54 -2.37
N ASN A 226 -16.98 39.00 -1.18
CA ASN A 226 -17.85 39.64 -0.19
C ASN A 226 -17.29 40.97 0.34
N LYS A 227 -15.97 41.12 0.44
CA LYS A 227 -15.33 42.40 0.81
C LYS A 227 -15.49 43.44 -0.30
N GLU A 228 -15.34 43.03 -1.56
CA GLU A 228 -15.48 43.92 -2.71
C GLU A 228 -16.92 44.43 -2.89
N THR A 229 -17.92 43.59 -2.64
CA THR A 229 -19.34 44.01 -2.69
C THR A 229 -19.68 44.99 -1.56
N LYS A 230 -19.15 44.80 -0.35
CA LYS A 230 -19.38 45.72 0.78
C LYS A 230 -18.74 47.09 0.61
N ASN A 231 -17.67 47.21 -0.17
CA ASN A 231 -17.03 48.50 -0.43
C ASN A 231 -17.70 49.30 -1.57
N LYS A 232 -18.66 48.70 -2.28
CA LYS A 232 -19.39 49.34 -3.39
C LYS A 232 -20.77 49.87 -3.00
N ASN A 233 -21.23 49.56 -1.78
CA ASN A 233 -22.51 50.00 -1.21
C ASN A 233 -22.25 50.93 -0.03
#